data_AF-A0A7X8GHY1-F1
#
_entry.id   AF-A0A7X8GHY1-F1
#
_cell.length_a   1.000
_cell.length_b   1.000
_cell.length_c   1.000
_cell.angle_alpha   90.00
_cell.angle_beta   90.00
_cell.angle_gamma   90.00
#
_symmetry.space_group_name_H-M   'P 1'
#
loop_
_entity.id
_entity.type
_entity.pdbx_description
1 polymer ?
#
loop_
_entity_poly.entity_id
_entity_poly.type
_entity_poly.pdbx_seq_one_letter_code
_entity_poly.pdbx_strand_id
1 'polypeptide(L)'
;MGNRRVIAALCWLMLMIYHQVGATAGEPADLCVKASALYTQGKIDEAFRTAGDALAQAEKKHGEGSLESAGPLMLLAEIHQGRRELPEAARCLERVRWIQEKNLGPRNTRVSGTISELIAVYEKLGERDKAESLNAIAYERWGKPRAAKAPAVAVEIPSQTTKDPSLKDIESYAKIMVTLADYRKKHTYSTEDFFVCADMVVDVWNILKTQGIRSRIAVGNVERDLRHGTTETEYIAGMNHAWLLAEVRPNEWIPLEATGGYIVDPASSGYSLYLSGITFENPKQFKAFSDLRISYFKTCREAKEVVGTYNNQFAGKTATQESLEYRGRALQKFEDCKRLATEVLAHLKH
;
A
#
# COMPACT_ATOMS: atom_id res chain seq x y z
N MET A 1 54.40 -41.48 -12.90
CA MET A 1 54.27 -40.57 -11.73
C MET A 1 54.08 -39.12 -12.22
N GLY A 2 52.95 -38.81 -12.88
CA GLY A 2 52.79 -37.53 -13.60
C GLY A 2 51.52 -36.72 -13.33
N ASN A 3 50.48 -37.28 -12.69
CA ASN A 3 49.18 -36.59 -12.59
C ASN A 3 48.71 -36.20 -11.18
N ARG A 4 49.52 -36.44 -10.13
CA ARG A 4 49.15 -36.01 -8.76
C ARG A 4 49.71 -34.64 -8.35
N ARG A 5 50.58 -34.02 -9.16
CA ARG A 5 51.14 -32.68 -8.87
C ARG A 5 50.40 -31.52 -9.54
N VAL A 6 49.53 -31.76 -10.52
CA VAL A 6 48.76 -30.70 -11.19
C VAL A 6 47.49 -30.34 -10.42
N ILE A 7 46.91 -31.28 -9.65
CA ILE A 7 45.67 -31.05 -8.88
C ILE A 7 45.95 -30.21 -7.61
N ALA A 8 47.15 -30.30 -7.02
CA ALA A 8 47.51 -29.49 -5.84
C ALA A 8 47.82 -28.02 -6.17
N ALA A 9 48.29 -27.72 -7.39
CA ALA A 9 48.56 -26.35 -7.82
C ALA A 9 47.28 -25.57 -8.18
N LEU A 10 46.23 -26.27 -8.63
CA LEU A 10 44.93 -25.65 -8.92
C LEU A 10 44.07 -25.41 -7.66
N CYS A 11 44.28 -26.19 -6.59
CA CYS A 11 43.65 -25.92 -5.29
C CYS A 11 44.26 -24.72 -4.55
N TRP A 12 45.55 -24.42 -4.76
CA TRP A 12 46.19 -23.23 -4.16
C TRP A 12 45.88 -21.93 -4.92
N LEU A 13 45.64 -21.99 -6.24
CA LEU A 13 45.14 -20.83 -6.99
C LEU A 13 43.65 -20.54 -6.71
N MET A 14 42.83 -21.56 -6.41
CA MET A 14 41.43 -21.36 -5.99
C MET A 14 41.27 -20.80 -4.57
N LEU A 15 42.25 -20.96 -3.69
CA LEU A 15 42.25 -20.37 -2.34
C LEU A 15 42.75 -18.91 -2.30
N MET A 16 43.51 -18.46 -3.31
CA MET A 16 43.92 -17.06 -3.45
C MET A 16 42.87 -16.18 -4.16
N ILE A 17 41.88 -16.78 -4.84
CA ILE A 17 40.69 -16.04 -5.31
C ILE A 17 39.68 -15.81 -4.16
N TYR A 18 39.82 -16.55 -3.05
CA TYR A 18 38.95 -16.44 -1.89
C TYR A 18 39.34 -15.34 -0.88
N HIS A 19 40.34 -14.51 -1.17
CA HIS A 19 40.79 -13.44 -0.26
C HIS A 19 40.92 -12.06 -0.91
N GLN A 20 40.18 -11.78 -1.99
CA GLN A 20 40.09 -10.41 -2.51
C GLN A 20 38.79 -10.06 -3.25
N VAL A 21 37.68 -10.72 -2.92
CA VAL A 21 36.38 -10.06 -3.08
C VAL A 21 36.14 -9.25 -1.81
N GLY A 22 36.75 -8.06 -1.76
CA GLY A 22 36.19 -7.01 -0.93
C GLY A 22 34.71 -6.89 -1.32
N ALA A 23 33.83 -6.95 -0.34
CA ALA A 23 32.39 -6.83 -0.53
C ALA A 23 32.12 -5.68 -1.52
N THR A 24 31.74 -6.02 -2.75
CA THR A 24 31.21 -5.02 -3.68
C THR A 24 30.01 -4.43 -2.98
N ALA A 25 30.10 -3.16 -2.58
CA ALA A 25 28.95 -2.42 -2.08
C ALA A 25 27.82 -2.66 -3.08
N GLY A 26 26.72 -3.28 -2.61
CA GLY A 26 25.57 -3.56 -3.47
C GLY A 26 25.09 -2.28 -4.14
N GLU A 27 24.40 -2.39 -5.27
CA GLU A 27 23.84 -1.21 -5.92
C GLU A 27 22.93 -0.45 -4.93
N PRO A 28 22.80 0.90 -5.03
CA PRO A 28 21.96 1.66 -4.10
C PRO A 28 20.53 1.11 -3.96
N ALA A 29 19.99 0.54 -5.04
CA ALA A 29 18.70 -0.14 -5.06
C ALA A 29 18.68 -1.40 -4.17
N ASP A 30 19.74 -2.22 -4.19
CA ASP A 30 19.83 -3.44 -3.37
C ASP A 30 19.87 -3.10 -1.88
N LEU A 31 20.59 -2.03 -1.52
CA LEU A 31 20.63 -1.52 -0.15
C LEU A 31 19.27 -0.96 0.28
N CYS A 32 18.55 -0.29 -0.61
CA CYS A 32 17.20 0.19 -0.33
C CYS A 32 16.22 -0.97 -0.07
N VAL A 33 16.29 -2.04 -0.88
CA VAL A 33 15.50 -3.27 -0.67
C VAL A 33 15.87 -3.93 0.66
N LYS A 34 17.16 -4.05 0.97
CA LYS A 34 17.63 -4.60 2.25
C LYS A 34 17.15 -3.76 3.43
N ALA A 35 17.23 -2.44 3.34
CA ALA A 35 16.78 -1.52 4.39
C ALA A 35 15.27 -1.64 4.64
N SER A 36 14.46 -1.74 3.59
CA SER A 36 13.02 -1.97 3.70
C SER A 36 12.71 -3.31 4.38
N ALA A 37 13.41 -4.39 4.01
CA ALA A 37 13.26 -5.70 4.66
C ALA A 37 13.67 -5.67 6.15
N LEU A 38 14.71 -4.93 6.51
CA LEU A 38 15.11 -4.74 7.92
C LEU A 38 14.05 -3.95 8.69
N TYR A 39 13.45 -2.94 8.06
CA TYR A 39 12.41 -2.12 8.67
C TYR A 39 11.16 -2.95 8.98
N THR A 40 10.70 -3.76 8.02
CA THR A 40 9.54 -4.66 8.21
C THR A 40 9.79 -5.76 9.25
N GLN A 41 11.04 -6.18 9.44
CA GLN A 41 11.45 -7.09 10.51
C GLN A 41 11.56 -6.42 11.89
N GLY A 42 11.26 -5.12 12.01
CA GLY A 42 11.39 -4.37 13.26
C GLY A 42 12.83 -4.04 13.65
N LYS A 43 13.82 -4.28 12.78
CA LYS A 43 15.23 -3.96 13.01
C LYS A 43 15.52 -2.51 12.64
N ILE A 44 14.87 -1.60 13.36
CA ILE A 44 14.77 -0.17 13.00
C ILE A 44 16.14 0.52 12.91
N ASP A 45 17.11 0.17 13.74
CA ASP A 45 18.48 0.76 13.71
C ASP A 45 19.34 0.24 12.56
N GLU A 46 19.17 -1.02 12.18
CA GLU A 46 19.85 -1.58 11.01
C GLU A 46 19.23 -1.04 9.72
N ALA A 47 17.91 -0.92 9.68
CA ALA A 47 17.18 -0.30 8.57
C ALA A 47 17.61 1.15 8.35
N PHE A 48 17.69 1.95 9.42
CA PHE A 48 18.12 3.34 9.35
C PHE A 48 19.53 3.49 8.79
N ARG A 49 20.50 2.72 9.31
CA ARG A 49 21.87 2.73 8.79
C ARG A 49 21.93 2.28 7.33
N THR A 50 21.25 1.20 6.98
CA THR A 50 21.25 0.66 5.61
C THR A 50 20.59 1.62 4.62
N ALA A 51 19.52 2.31 5.00
CA ALA A 51 18.88 3.33 4.17
C ALA A 51 19.77 4.58 4.01
N GLY A 52 20.51 4.97 5.06
CA GLY A 52 21.52 6.02 4.99
C GLY A 52 22.67 5.68 4.03
N ASP A 53 23.17 4.44 4.09
CA ASP A 53 24.20 3.94 3.18
C ASP A 53 23.69 3.90 1.72
N ALA A 54 22.44 3.47 1.51
CA ALA A 54 21.79 3.48 0.20
C ALA A 54 21.70 4.90 -0.37
N LEU A 55 21.30 5.87 0.46
CA LEU A 55 21.23 7.28 0.06
C LEU A 55 22.61 7.82 -0.31
N ALA A 56 23.61 7.63 0.54
CA ALA A 56 24.97 8.12 0.30
C ALA A 56 25.56 7.56 -1.00
N GLN A 57 25.29 6.29 -1.31
CA GLN A 57 25.74 5.68 -2.57
C GLN A 57 24.96 6.19 -3.78
N ALA A 58 23.63 6.36 -3.66
CA ALA A 58 22.81 6.94 -4.73
C ALA A 58 23.28 8.36 -5.07
N GLU A 59 23.51 9.20 -4.06
CA GLU A 59 23.98 10.57 -4.25
C GLU A 59 25.38 10.62 -4.84
N LYS A 60 26.30 9.76 -4.39
CA LYS A 60 27.65 9.69 -4.94
C LYS A 60 27.67 9.28 -6.41
N LYS A 61 26.78 8.36 -6.80
CA LYS A 61 26.78 7.76 -8.15
C LYS A 61 25.94 8.56 -9.15
N HIS A 62 24.80 9.11 -8.72
CA HIS A 62 23.81 9.73 -9.58
C HIS A 62 23.58 11.22 -9.28
N GLY A 63 24.10 11.71 -8.16
CA GLY A 63 23.93 13.08 -7.70
C GLY A 63 22.72 13.25 -6.78
N GLU A 64 22.80 14.24 -5.89
CA GLU A 64 21.77 14.56 -4.89
C GLU A 64 20.38 14.90 -5.46
N GLY A 65 20.33 15.36 -6.70
CA GLY A 65 19.09 15.70 -7.41
C GLY A 65 18.52 14.60 -8.27
N SER A 66 19.04 13.38 -8.18
CA SER A 66 18.64 12.24 -9.00
C SER A 66 17.41 11.52 -8.45
N LEU A 67 16.63 10.86 -9.33
CA LEU A 67 15.47 10.08 -8.90
C LEU A 67 15.89 8.85 -8.09
N GLU A 68 17.11 8.37 -8.29
CA GLU A 68 17.73 7.27 -7.58
C GLU A 68 17.95 7.59 -6.09
N SER A 69 18.11 8.86 -5.72
CA SER A 69 18.17 9.30 -4.32
C SER A 69 16.80 9.38 -3.64
N ALA A 70 15.69 9.41 -4.39
CA ALA A 70 14.35 9.59 -3.83
C ALA A 70 13.86 8.36 -3.03
N GLY A 71 14.18 7.14 -3.49
CA GLY A 71 13.77 5.90 -2.82
C GLY A 71 14.32 5.78 -1.39
N PRO A 72 15.65 5.87 -1.19
CA PRO A 72 16.25 5.87 0.14
C PRO A 72 15.74 7.00 1.04
N LEU A 73 15.51 8.21 0.50
CA LEU A 73 14.93 9.33 1.26
C LEU A 73 13.50 9.05 1.73
N MET A 74 12.65 8.44 0.89
CA MET A 74 11.29 8.04 1.28
C MET A 74 11.33 7.01 2.42
N LEU A 75 12.22 6.01 2.33
CA LEU A 75 12.38 5.01 3.38
C LEU A 75 12.91 5.62 4.69
N LEU A 76 13.87 6.55 4.61
CA LEU A 76 14.33 7.29 5.79
C LEU A 76 13.19 8.11 6.42
N ALA A 77 12.32 8.72 5.62
CA ALA A 77 11.16 9.44 6.13
C ALA A 77 10.20 8.51 6.90
N GLU A 78 9.93 7.32 6.37
CA GLU A 78 9.10 6.31 7.03
C GLU A 78 9.73 5.83 8.35
N ILE A 79 11.04 5.56 8.35
CA ILE A 79 11.79 5.18 9.56
C ILE A 79 11.72 6.28 10.62
N HIS A 80 11.95 7.54 10.23
CA HIS A 80 11.84 8.69 11.12
C HIS A 80 10.41 8.84 11.69
N GLN A 81 9.35 8.65 10.89
CA GLN A 81 7.98 8.65 11.39
C GLN A 81 7.75 7.54 12.42
N GLY A 82 8.27 6.32 12.18
CA GLY A 82 8.21 5.21 13.12
C GLY A 82 8.91 5.50 14.45
N ARG A 83 10.01 6.27 14.41
CA ARG A 83 10.74 6.76 15.58
C ARG A 83 10.13 7.99 16.25
N ARG A 84 9.04 8.54 15.69
CA ARG A 84 8.42 9.82 16.09
C ARG A 84 9.32 11.05 15.88
N GLU A 85 10.31 10.94 15.01
CA GLU A 85 11.22 12.00 14.56
C GLU A 85 10.59 12.74 13.37
N LEU A 86 9.43 13.34 13.62
CA LEU A 86 8.61 13.97 12.56
C LEU A 86 9.30 15.13 11.82
N PRO A 87 10.13 15.99 12.45
CA PRO A 87 10.87 17.03 11.74
C PRO A 87 11.88 16.48 10.71
N GLU A 88 12.54 15.37 11.03
CA GLU A 88 13.48 14.67 10.15
C GLU A 88 12.74 14.01 8.98
N ALA A 89 11.58 13.41 9.26
CA ALA A 89 10.71 12.86 8.22
C ALA A 89 10.25 13.94 7.23
N ALA A 90 9.81 15.10 7.72
CA ALA A 90 9.43 16.23 6.88
C ALA A 90 10.59 16.70 5.98
N ARG A 91 11.81 16.79 6.53
CA ARG A 91 13.01 17.16 5.77
C ARG A 91 13.31 16.16 4.64
N CYS A 92 13.19 14.87 4.91
CA CYS A 92 13.37 13.84 3.89
C CYS A 92 12.33 13.98 2.77
N LEU A 93 11.06 14.14 3.13
CA LEU A 93 9.96 14.24 2.17
C LEU A 93 9.98 15.53 1.34
N GLU A 94 10.37 16.68 1.90
CA GLU A 94 10.56 17.91 1.12
C GLU A 94 11.67 17.74 0.08
N ARG A 95 12.74 17.01 0.43
CA ARG A 95 13.82 16.71 -0.52
C ARG A 95 13.35 15.76 -1.63
N VAL A 96 12.58 14.72 -1.29
CA VAL A 96 11.93 13.83 -2.27
C VAL A 96 11.04 14.63 -3.20
N ARG A 97 10.20 15.50 -2.65
CA ARG A 97 9.29 16.36 -3.44
C ARG A 97 10.08 17.22 -4.41
N TRP A 98 11.15 17.88 -3.96
CA TRP A 98 12.00 18.69 -4.83
C TRP A 98 12.64 17.86 -5.97
N ILE A 99 13.19 16.67 -5.66
CA ILE A 99 13.76 15.75 -6.67
C ILE A 99 12.69 15.37 -7.69
N GLN A 100 11.52 14.96 -7.23
CA GLN A 100 10.45 14.49 -8.10
C GLN A 100 9.85 15.64 -8.94
N GLU A 101 9.63 16.83 -8.36
CA GLU A 101 9.14 17.98 -9.10
C GLU A 101 10.11 18.38 -10.22
N LYS A 102 11.42 18.37 -9.93
CA LYS A 102 12.47 18.71 -10.89
C LYS A 102 12.55 17.71 -12.06
N ASN A 103 12.46 16.40 -11.77
CA ASN A 103 12.73 15.36 -12.77
C ASN A 103 11.47 14.81 -13.45
N LEU A 104 10.32 14.82 -12.78
CA LEU A 104 9.07 14.23 -13.26
C LEU A 104 8.00 15.28 -13.59
N GLY A 105 8.20 16.52 -13.16
CA GLY A 105 7.26 17.61 -13.28
C GLY A 105 6.26 17.69 -12.10
N PRO A 106 5.76 18.90 -11.79
CA PRO A 106 4.98 19.17 -10.57
C PRO A 106 3.63 18.48 -10.49
N ARG A 107 3.08 18.00 -11.62
CA ARG A 107 1.78 17.29 -11.71
C ARG A 107 1.89 15.76 -11.69
N ASN A 108 3.11 15.21 -11.56
CA ASN A 108 3.33 13.77 -11.54
C ASN A 108 2.65 13.12 -10.32
N THR A 109 2.15 11.90 -10.47
CA THR A 109 1.48 11.15 -9.39
C THR A 109 2.39 10.83 -8.21
N ARG A 110 3.71 10.66 -8.44
CA ARG A 110 4.68 10.48 -7.34
C ARG A 110 4.79 11.73 -6.47
N VAL A 111 4.81 12.92 -7.09
CA VAL A 111 4.80 14.21 -6.39
C VAL A 111 3.54 14.36 -5.54
N SER A 112 2.38 13.93 -6.07
CA SER A 112 1.11 13.94 -5.32
C SER A 112 1.17 13.06 -4.07
N GLY A 113 1.79 11.88 -4.14
CA GLY A 113 1.98 11.00 -2.99
C GLY A 113 2.83 11.65 -1.91
N THR A 114 4.00 12.18 -2.29
CA THR A 114 4.92 12.86 -1.36
C THR A 114 4.30 14.12 -0.74
N ILE A 115 3.52 14.90 -1.49
CA ILE A 115 2.78 16.06 -0.92
C ILE A 115 1.75 15.60 0.12
N SER A 116 1.06 14.50 -0.13
CA SER A 116 0.06 13.97 0.81
C SER A 116 0.72 13.51 2.12
N GLU A 117 1.89 12.86 2.03
CA GLU A 117 2.68 12.48 3.20
C GLU A 117 3.21 13.70 3.96
N LEU A 118 3.70 14.73 3.27
CA LEU A 118 4.14 15.99 3.90
C LEU A 118 3.01 16.68 4.67
N ILE A 119 1.81 16.74 4.09
CA ILE A 119 0.62 17.30 4.76
C ILE A 119 0.38 16.54 6.07
N ALA A 120 0.34 15.21 6.02
CA ALA A 120 0.11 14.40 7.21
C ALA A 120 1.21 14.58 8.28
N VAL A 121 2.47 14.72 7.88
CA VAL A 121 3.58 14.97 8.81
C VAL A 121 3.49 16.36 9.42
N TYR A 122 3.20 17.40 8.64
CA TYR A 122 3.06 18.77 9.15
C TYR A 122 1.84 18.94 10.06
N GLU A 123 0.72 18.25 9.77
CA GLU A 123 -0.43 18.21 10.67
C GLU A 123 -0.07 17.58 12.03
N LYS A 124 0.66 16.47 12.05
CA LYS A 124 1.14 15.84 13.29
C LYS A 124 2.11 16.73 14.07
N LEU A 125 2.91 17.55 13.38
CA LEU A 125 3.79 18.55 13.98
C LEU A 125 3.04 19.80 14.49
N GLY A 126 1.77 19.98 14.13
CA GLY A 126 1.02 21.20 14.41
C GLY A 126 1.39 22.38 13.52
N GLU A 127 2.20 22.17 12.48
CA GLU A 127 2.61 23.20 11.51
C GLU A 127 1.51 23.42 10.45
N ARG A 128 0.37 23.94 10.90
CA ARG A 128 -0.85 24.10 10.10
C ARG A 128 -0.62 24.92 8.83
N ASP A 129 0.15 26.00 8.90
CA ASP A 129 0.40 26.89 7.76
C ASP A 129 1.10 26.15 6.60
N LYS A 130 2.03 25.23 6.91
CA LYS A 130 2.72 24.44 5.88
C LYS A 130 1.80 23.38 5.28
N ALA A 131 1.00 22.71 6.11
CA ALA A 131 -0.01 21.77 5.64
C ALA A 131 -1.07 22.46 4.76
N GLU A 132 -1.53 23.65 5.12
CA GLU A 132 -2.49 24.44 4.34
C GLU A 132 -1.88 24.91 3.00
N SER A 133 -0.63 25.37 3.00
CA SER A 133 0.10 25.72 1.78
C SER A 133 0.24 24.54 0.83
N LEU A 134 0.60 23.36 1.34
CA LEU A 134 0.67 22.13 0.54
C LEU A 134 -0.70 21.67 0.05
N ASN A 135 -1.75 21.81 0.85
CA ASN A 135 -3.13 21.55 0.42
C ASN A 135 -3.55 22.50 -0.72
N ALA A 136 -3.16 23.78 -0.66
CA ALA A 136 -3.42 24.73 -1.74
C ALA A 136 -2.66 24.36 -3.02
N ILE A 137 -1.39 23.96 -2.90
CA ILE A 137 -0.59 23.44 -4.02
C ILE A 137 -1.25 22.18 -4.62
N ALA A 138 -1.70 21.26 -3.77
CA ALA A 138 -2.39 20.06 -4.22
C ALA A 138 -3.70 20.40 -4.96
N TYR A 139 -4.46 21.36 -4.43
CA TYR A 139 -5.68 21.88 -5.04
C TYR A 139 -5.42 22.53 -6.41
N GLU A 140 -4.39 23.37 -6.53
CA GLU A 140 -4.04 24.04 -7.78
C GLU A 140 -3.65 23.02 -8.87
N ARG A 141 -2.89 21.99 -8.48
CA ARG A 141 -2.31 21.04 -9.43
C ARG A 141 -3.29 19.95 -9.84
N TRP A 142 -4.09 19.45 -8.91
CA TRP A 142 -4.97 18.28 -9.11
C TRP A 142 -6.46 18.56 -8.82
N GLY A 143 -6.81 19.78 -8.40
CA GLY A 143 -8.14 20.16 -7.94
C GLY A 143 -8.39 19.78 -6.48
N LYS A 144 -9.56 20.16 -5.94
CA LYS A 144 -10.08 19.62 -4.67
C LYS A 144 -9.87 18.11 -4.67
N PRO A 145 -9.44 17.47 -3.55
CA PRO A 145 -9.62 16.04 -3.40
C PRO A 145 -11.07 15.80 -3.76
N ARG A 146 -11.32 15.17 -4.91
CA ARG A 146 -12.69 14.89 -5.30
C ARG A 146 -13.15 13.94 -4.21
N ALA A 147 -14.00 14.41 -3.28
CA ALA A 147 -14.99 13.52 -2.68
C ALA A 147 -15.51 12.71 -3.86
N ALA A 148 -15.26 11.41 -3.84
CA ALA A 148 -15.34 10.56 -5.01
C ALA A 148 -16.69 10.79 -5.70
N LYS A 149 -16.73 11.66 -6.73
CA LYS A 149 -17.89 11.83 -7.61
C LYS A 149 -17.80 10.74 -8.67
N ALA A 150 -17.81 9.54 -8.14
CA ALA A 150 -18.40 8.33 -8.64
C ALA A 150 -18.46 7.48 -7.35
N PRO A 151 -19.65 7.15 -6.80
CA PRO A 151 -19.70 6.03 -5.89
C PRO A 151 -18.98 4.87 -6.57
N ALA A 152 -18.22 4.07 -5.81
CA ALA A 152 -17.86 2.76 -6.33
C ALA A 152 -19.18 2.11 -6.72
N VAL A 153 -19.36 1.83 -8.00
CA VAL A 153 -20.51 1.05 -8.42
C VAL A 153 -20.21 -0.32 -7.82
N ALA A 154 -21.06 -0.78 -6.89
CA ALA A 154 -21.12 -2.20 -6.58
C ALA A 154 -21.59 -2.88 -7.86
N VAL A 155 -20.68 -3.09 -8.82
CA VAL A 155 -20.98 -3.96 -9.94
C VAL A 155 -20.91 -5.33 -9.31
N GLU A 156 -22.09 -5.95 -9.14
CA GLU A 156 -22.21 -7.38 -8.93
C GLU A 156 -21.15 -8.07 -9.78
N ILE A 157 -20.32 -8.89 -9.13
CA ILE A 157 -19.28 -9.65 -9.79
C ILE A 157 -19.95 -10.35 -10.99
N PRO A 158 -19.48 -10.13 -12.24
CA PRO A 158 -20.18 -10.58 -13.42
C PRO A 158 -20.59 -12.05 -13.26
N SER A 159 -21.89 -12.32 -13.41
CA SER A 159 -22.54 -13.59 -13.08
C SER A 159 -22.11 -14.78 -13.97
N GLN A 160 -21.04 -14.62 -14.76
CA GLN A 160 -20.50 -15.64 -15.64
C GLN A 160 -18.99 -15.81 -15.39
N THR A 161 -18.68 -16.38 -14.24
CA THR A 161 -17.38 -16.98 -13.96
C THR A 161 -17.42 -18.42 -14.45
N THR A 162 -16.61 -18.75 -15.45
CA THR A 162 -16.77 -20.02 -16.17
C THR A 162 -15.84 -21.07 -15.58
N LYS A 163 -16.37 -22.29 -15.52
CA LYS A 163 -15.60 -23.51 -15.24
C LYS A 163 -15.06 -24.13 -16.52
N ASP A 164 -14.91 -23.34 -17.59
CA ASP A 164 -14.57 -23.82 -18.93
C ASP A 164 -13.09 -24.28 -18.94
N PRO A 165 -12.79 -25.58 -19.12
CA PRO A 165 -11.43 -26.07 -19.17
C PRO A 165 -10.64 -25.55 -20.38
N SER A 166 -11.32 -25.06 -21.44
CA SER A 166 -10.70 -24.46 -22.62
C SER A 166 -10.14 -23.05 -22.38
N LEU A 167 -10.38 -22.46 -21.21
CA LEU A 167 -9.81 -21.16 -20.82
C LEU A 167 -8.28 -21.12 -20.96
N LYS A 168 -7.62 -22.26 -20.72
CA LYS A 168 -6.15 -22.38 -20.78
C LYS A 168 -5.58 -22.13 -22.17
N ASP A 169 -6.39 -22.26 -23.22
CA ASP A 169 -5.98 -22.06 -24.61
C ASP A 169 -6.14 -20.60 -25.06
N ILE A 170 -6.70 -19.73 -24.21
CA ILE A 170 -6.91 -18.32 -24.50
C ILE A 170 -5.62 -17.52 -24.23
N GLU A 171 -5.23 -16.68 -25.19
CA GLU A 171 -4.04 -15.83 -25.08
C GLU A 171 -4.04 -14.96 -23.80
N SER A 172 -5.17 -14.32 -23.48
CA SER A 172 -5.33 -13.51 -22.26
C SER A 172 -5.10 -14.35 -20.98
N TYR A 173 -5.58 -15.60 -20.94
CA TYR A 173 -5.36 -16.49 -19.81
C TYR A 173 -3.88 -16.82 -19.63
N ALA A 174 -3.18 -17.14 -20.72
CA ALA A 174 -1.75 -17.41 -20.69
C ALA A 174 -0.94 -16.18 -20.23
N LYS A 175 -1.27 -14.98 -20.74
CA LYS A 175 -0.66 -13.70 -20.32
C LYS A 175 -0.86 -13.43 -18.83
N ILE A 176 -2.06 -13.66 -18.31
CA ILE A 176 -2.38 -13.52 -16.88
C ILE A 176 -1.53 -14.48 -16.05
N MET A 177 -1.49 -15.77 -16.42
CA MET A 177 -0.71 -16.77 -15.70
C MET A 177 0.78 -16.42 -15.64
N VAL A 178 1.37 -16.02 -16.77
CA VAL A 178 2.77 -15.59 -16.82
C VAL A 178 2.99 -14.35 -15.97
N THR A 179 2.08 -13.37 -16.04
CA THR A 179 2.16 -12.12 -15.26
C THR A 179 2.13 -12.39 -13.76
N LEU A 180 1.18 -13.21 -13.28
CA LEU A 180 1.04 -13.53 -11.87
C LEU A 180 2.25 -14.32 -11.35
N ALA A 181 2.73 -15.29 -12.12
CA ALA A 181 3.90 -16.08 -11.75
C ALA A 181 5.19 -15.24 -11.72
N ASP A 182 5.40 -14.37 -12.71
CA ASP A 182 6.55 -13.47 -12.78
C ASP A 182 6.49 -12.41 -11.67
N TYR A 183 5.31 -11.83 -11.43
CA TYR A 183 5.10 -10.86 -10.37
C TYR A 183 5.40 -11.47 -9.00
N ARG A 184 4.84 -12.65 -8.67
CA ARG A 184 5.14 -13.38 -7.42
C ARG A 184 6.60 -13.78 -7.30
N LYS A 185 7.26 -14.15 -8.40
CA LYS A 185 8.70 -14.48 -8.37
C LYS A 185 9.54 -13.26 -7.97
N LYS A 186 9.14 -12.07 -8.41
CA LYS A 186 9.83 -10.80 -8.14
C LYS A 186 9.40 -10.15 -6.81
N HIS A 187 8.33 -10.63 -6.20
CA HIS A 187 7.69 -10.02 -5.04
C HIS A 187 7.18 -11.10 -4.07
N THR A 188 7.71 -11.15 -2.85
CA THR A 188 7.30 -12.09 -1.80
C THR A 188 6.94 -11.35 -0.52
N TYR A 189 5.77 -11.62 0.06
CA TYR A 189 5.27 -10.90 1.25
C TYR A 189 4.42 -11.80 2.18
N SER A 190 4.06 -11.25 3.34
CA SER A 190 3.17 -11.88 4.33
C SER A 190 1.74 -12.00 3.81
N THR A 191 1.10 -13.14 4.04
CA THR A 191 -0.32 -13.39 3.73
C THR A 191 -1.29 -12.78 4.75
N GLU A 192 -0.78 -12.09 5.78
CA GLU A 192 -1.56 -11.67 6.94
C GLU A 192 -2.01 -10.19 6.91
N ASP A 193 -1.57 -9.41 5.93
CA ASP A 193 -1.81 -7.96 5.90
C ASP A 193 -2.62 -7.49 4.67
N PHE A 194 -3.80 -6.91 4.94
CA PHE A 194 -4.67 -6.29 3.94
C PHE A 194 -3.97 -5.16 3.16
N PHE A 195 -3.02 -4.45 3.78
CA PHE A 195 -2.26 -3.40 3.10
C PHE A 195 -1.40 -3.96 1.96
N VAL A 196 -0.80 -5.13 2.17
CA VAL A 196 0.04 -5.79 1.16
C VAL A 196 -0.80 -6.24 -0.02
N CYS A 197 -1.96 -6.87 0.21
CA CYS A 197 -2.81 -7.29 -0.89
C CYS A 197 -3.35 -6.08 -1.69
N ALA A 198 -3.60 -4.94 -1.02
CA ALA A 198 -4.08 -3.72 -1.66
C ALA A 198 -3.07 -3.13 -2.67
N ASP A 199 -1.78 -3.11 -2.33
CA ASP A 199 -0.76 -2.60 -3.26
C ASP A 199 -0.48 -3.58 -4.40
N MET A 200 -0.43 -4.89 -4.11
CA MET A 200 -0.20 -5.91 -5.13
C MET A 200 -1.28 -5.94 -6.20
N VAL A 201 -2.56 -5.83 -5.82
CA VAL A 201 -3.64 -5.77 -6.81
C VAL A 201 -3.54 -4.54 -7.69
N VAL A 202 -3.08 -3.40 -7.16
CA VAL A 202 -2.89 -2.18 -7.95
C VAL A 202 -1.75 -2.36 -8.97
N ASP A 203 -0.64 -2.96 -8.58
CA ASP A 203 0.50 -3.21 -9.46
C ASP A 203 0.14 -4.19 -10.58
N VAL A 204 -0.42 -5.35 -10.21
CA VAL A 204 -0.83 -6.37 -11.19
C VAL A 204 -1.91 -5.81 -12.11
N TRP A 205 -2.85 -5.01 -11.61
CA TRP A 205 -3.84 -4.33 -12.46
C TRP A 205 -3.18 -3.43 -13.50
N ASN A 206 -2.16 -2.65 -13.10
CA ASN A 206 -1.43 -1.79 -14.04
C ASN A 206 -0.69 -2.61 -15.10
N ILE A 207 -0.10 -3.75 -14.74
CA ILE A 207 0.58 -4.64 -15.69
C ILE A 207 -0.44 -5.26 -16.67
N LEU A 208 -1.56 -5.78 -16.19
CA LEU A 208 -2.60 -6.36 -17.06
C LEU A 208 -3.18 -5.31 -18.01
N LYS A 209 -3.33 -4.06 -17.54
CA LYS A 209 -3.78 -2.96 -18.39
C LYS A 209 -2.81 -2.67 -19.53
N THR A 210 -1.48 -2.74 -19.34
CA THR A 210 -0.53 -2.55 -20.45
C THR A 210 -0.58 -3.69 -21.46
N GLN A 211 -1.08 -4.86 -21.06
CA GLN A 211 -1.31 -6.01 -21.93
C GLN A 211 -2.68 -5.99 -22.62
N GLY A 212 -3.49 -4.94 -22.41
CA GLY A 212 -4.83 -4.81 -22.97
C GLY A 212 -5.90 -5.64 -22.26
N ILE A 213 -5.60 -6.18 -21.08
CA ILE A 213 -6.50 -7.05 -20.33
C ILE A 213 -7.33 -6.21 -19.37
N ARG A 214 -8.66 -6.17 -19.60
CA ARG A 214 -9.58 -5.48 -18.70
C ARG A 214 -9.61 -6.18 -17.36
N SER A 215 -9.43 -5.40 -16.30
CA SER A 215 -9.37 -5.92 -14.93
C SER A 215 -10.13 -4.99 -13.99
N ARG A 216 -10.68 -5.55 -12.92
CA ARG A 216 -11.30 -4.85 -11.80
C ARG A 216 -10.62 -5.27 -10.50
N ILE A 217 -10.59 -4.38 -9.52
CA ILE A 217 -10.10 -4.68 -8.18
C ILE A 217 -11.30 -5.06 -7.33
N ALA A 218 -11.21 -6.14 -6.57
CA ALA A 218 -12.26 -6.61 -5.69
C ALA A 218 -11.77 -6.65 -4.24
N VAL A 219 -12.67 -6.39 -3.30
CA VAL A 219 -12.40 -6.36 -1.86
C VAL A 219 -13.50 -7.07 -1.11
N GLY A 220 -13.13 -7.88 -0.13
CA GLY A 220 -14.08 -8.71 0.61
C GLY A 220 -13.40 -9.57 1.66
N ASN A 221 -14.04 -10.69 1.97
CA ASN A 221 -13.52 -11.69 2.90
C ASN A 221 -13.38 -13.04 2.19
N VAL A 222 -12.16 -13.58 2.18
CA VAL A 222 -11.82 -14.84 1.49
C VAL A 222 -11.79 -16.06 2.42
N GLU A 223 -12.17 -15.88 3.68
CA GLU A 223 -12.22 -16.93 4.71
C GLU A 223 -13.67 -17.31 5.07
N ARG A 224 -14.61 -16.37 4.96
CA ARG A 224 -16.04 -16.57 5.24
C ARG A 224 -16.93 -15.65 4.41
N ASP A 225 -18.14 -16.11 4.11
CA ASP A 225 -19.16 -15.29 3.46
C ASP A 225 -19.76 -14.29 4.47
N LEU A 226 -19.63 -12.99 4.16
CA LEU A 226 -20.18 -11.91 4.97
C LEU A 226 -21.52 -11.39 4.46
N ARG A 227 -21.99 -11.82 3.28
CA ARG A 227 -23.19 -11.25 2.65
C ARG A 227 -24.48 -11.57 3.41
N HIS A 228 -24.47 -12.66 4.17
CA HIS A 228 -25.63 -13.14 4.91
C HIS A 228 -25.41 -12.97 6.40
N GLY A 229 -26.38 -12.37 7.10
CA GLY A 229 -26.38 -12.28 8.55
C GLY A 229 -25.38 -11.28 9.15
N THR A 230 -24.84 -10.36 8.34
CA THR A 230 -24.01 -9.24 8.84
C THR A 230 -24.64 -7.90 8.48
N THR A 231 -24.44 -6.90 9.33
CA THR A 231 -24.75 -5.50 9.04
C THR A 231 -23.73 -4.93 8.06
N GLU A 232 -24.08 -3.82 7.38
CA GLU A 232 -23.16 -3.16 6.45
C GLU A 232 -21.82 -2.77 7.12
N THR A 233 -21.86 -2.36 8.39
CA THR A 233 -20.66 -2.06 9.19
C THR A 233 -19.82 -3.29 9.47
N GLU A 234 -20.45 -4.42 9.83
CA GLU A 234 -19.76 -5.70 10.02
C GLU A 234 -19.16 -6.24 8.72
N TYR A 235 -19.83 -6.01 7.59
CA TYR A 235 -19.32 -6.34 6.27
C TYR A 235 -18.03 -5.57 5.97
N ILE A 236 -18.03 -4.23 6.10
CA ILE A 236 -16.84 -3.39 5.90
C ILE A 236 -15.72 -3.76 6.88
N ALA A 237 -16.05 -4.01 8.16
CA ALA A 237 -15.08 -4.40 9.18
C ALA A 237 -14.49 -5.79 8.93
N GLY A 238 -15.28 -6.70 8.39
CA GLY A 238 -14.89 -8.08 8.12
C GLY A 238 -14.05 -8.25 6.84
N MET A 239 -13.92 -7.23 5.98
CA MET A 239 -13.03 -7.31 4.81
C MET A 239 -11.58 -7.53 5.24
N ASN A 240 -10.97 -8.61 4.74
CA ASN A 240 -9.61 -9.01 5.07
C ASN A 240 -8.70 -9.15 3.85
N HIS A 241 -9.24 -9.06 2.62
CA HIS A 241 -8.45 -9.30 1.42
C HIS A 241 -8.89 -8.48 0.21
N ALA A 242 -7.95 -8.24 -0.70
CA ALA A 242 -8.15 -7.62 -2.00
C ALA A 242 -7.57 -8.51 -3.10
N TRP A 243 -8.29 -8.66 -4.21
CA TRP A 243 -7.90 -9.48 -5.36
C TRP A 243 -8.28 -8.80 -6.68
N LEU A 244 -7.99 -9.44 -7.82
CA LEU A 244 -8.39 -8.96 -9.13
C LEU A 244 -9.45 -9.85 -9.76
N LEU A 245 -10.30 -9.25 -10.59
CA LEU A 245 -11.10 -9.95 -11.58
C LEU A 245 -10.58 -9.53 -12.95
N ALA A 246 -10.12 -10.47 -13.76
CA ALA A 246 -9.63 -10.19 -15.11
C ALA A 246 -10.56 -10.82 -16.15
N GLU A 247 -10.82 -10.06 -17.21
CA GLU A 247 -11.65 -10.51 -18.31
C GLU A 247 -10.80 -11.28 -19.34
N VAL A 248 -11.15 -12.54 -19.57
CA VAL A 248 -10.47 -13.43 -20.52
C VAL A 248 -11.16 -13.50 -21.87
N ARG A 249 -12.49 -13.30 -21.91
CA ARG A 249 -13.32 -13.09 -23.11
C ARG A 249 -14.42 -12.07 -22.76
N PRO A 250 -15.12 -11.45 -23.73
CA PRO A 250 -16.19 -10.51 -23.45
C PRO A 250 -17.21 -11.06 -22.43
N ASN A 251 -17.32 -10.36 -21.29
CA ASN A 251 -18.16 -10.70 -20.13
C ASN A 251 -17.76 -11.98 -19.36
N GLU A 252 -16.58 -12.53 -19.64
CA GLU A 252 -16.05 -13.73 -19.00
C GLU A 252 -14.90 -13.37 -18.05
N TRP A 253 -15.15 -13.41 -16.74
CA TRP A 253 -14.24 -12.89 -15.72
C TRP A 253 -13.73 -14.01 -14.82
N ILE A 254 -12.43 -13.97 -14.53
CA ILE A 254 -11.77 -14.92 -13.62
C ILE A 254 -11.12 -14.20 -12.43
N PRO A 255 -11.27 -14.74 -11.21
CA PRO A 255 -10.57 -14.23 -10.04
C PRO A 255 -9.08 -14.56 -10.05
N LEU A 256 -8.26 -13.55 -9.73
CA LEU A 256 -6.81 -13.65 -9.64
C LEU A 256 -6.36 -13.34 -8.22
N GLU A 257 -5.61 -14.27 -7.64
CA GLU A 257 -4.96 -14.09 -6.35
C GLU A 257 -3.57 -13.48 -6.57
N ALA A 258 -3.48 -12.15 -6.46
CA ALA A 258 -2.23 -11.42 -6.73
C ALA A 258 -1.13 -11.75 -5.72
N THR A 259 -1.47 -11.93 -4.44
CA THR A 259 -0.52 -12.27 -3.37
C THR A 259 0.01 -13.69 -3.54
N GLY A 260 -0.88 -14.62 -3.87
CA GLY A 260 -0.54 -16.02 -4.16
C GLY A 260 0.02 -16.25 -5.57
N GLY A 261 -0.08 -15.28 -6.47
CA GLY A 261 0.41 -15.37 -7.85
C GLY A 261 -0.25 -16.48 -8.66
N TYR A 262 -1.56 -16.69 -8.50
CA TYR A 262 -2.30 -17.73 -9.23
C TYR A 262 -3.71 -17.27 -9.62
N ILE A 263 -4.29 -17.92 -10.64
CA ILE A 263 -5.72 -17.83 -10.94
C ILE A 263 -6.45 -18.74 -9.94
N VAL A 264 -7.50 -18.24 -9.29
CA VAL A 264 -8.23 -19.02 -8.29
C VAL A 264 -9.00 -20.14 -8.99
N ASP A 265 -8.74 -21.39 -8.58
CA ASP A 265 -9.31 -22.58 -9.19
C ASP A 265 -10.84 -22.66 -8.93
N PRO A 266 -11.68 -22.78 -9.98
CA PRO A 266 -13.13 -22.97 -9.83
C PRO A 266 -13.56 -24.23 -9.07
N ALA A 267 -12.66 -25.20 -8.89
CA ALA A 267 -12.87 -26.40 -8.08
C ALA A 267 -12.50 -26.19 -6.59
N SER A 268 -11.86 -25.07 -6.24
CA SER A 268 -11.48 -24.78 -4.85
C SER A 268 -12.70 -24.44 -3.99
N SER A 269 -12.68 -24.86 -2.72
CA SER A 269 -13.78 -24.63 -1.76
C SER A 269 -14.01 -23.14 -1.46
N GLY A 270 -12.98 -22.31 -1.60
CA GLY A 270 -13.05 -20.86 -1.39
C GLY A 270 -13.43 -20.05 -2.63
N TYR A 271 -13.62 -20.68 -3.80
CA TYR A 271 -13.83 -19.98 -5.07
C TYR A 271 -14.98 -18.97 -5.02
N SER A 272 -16.11 -19.35 -4.43
CA SER A 272 -17.28 -18.46 -4.32
C SER A 272 -17.04 -17.20 -3.49
N LEU A 273 -16.04 -17.21 -2.60
CA LEU A 273 -15.68 -16.05 -1.79
C LEU A 273 -14.94 -14.99 -2.63
N TYR A 274 -14.12 -15.42 -3.59
CA TYR A 274 -13.51 -14.51 -4.59
C TYR A 274 -14.52 -13.98 -5.61
N LEU A 275 -15.71 -14.58 -5.65
CA LEU A 275 -16.86 -14.09 -6.41
C LEU A 275 -17.83 -13.27 -5.54
N SER A 276 -17.43 -12.98 -4.30
CA SER A 276 -18.20 -12.16 -3.37
C SER A 276 -17.36 -10.96 -2.95
N GLY A 277 -17.90 -9.75 -3.01
CA GLY A 277 -17.11 -8.56 -2.71
C GLY A 277 -17.66 -7.34 -3.40
N ILE A 278 -17.10 -6.19 -3.04
CA ILE A 278 -17.29 -4.95 -3.81
C ILE A 278 -16.16 -4.80 -4.82
N THR A 279 -16.48 -4.25 -5.98
CA THR A 279 -15.53 -4.10 -7.08
C THR A 279 -15.29 -2.65 -7.45
N PHE A 280 -14.11 -2.38 -8.00
CA PHE A 280 -13.65 -1.06 -8.41
C PHE A 280 -13.07 -1.18 -9.82
N GLU A 281 -13.43 -0.23 -10.70
CA GLU A 281 -13.02 -0.26 -12.11
C GLU A 281 -11.54 0.07 -12.30
N ASN A 282 -10.92 0.73 -11.32
CA ASN A 282 -9.53 1.17 -11.41
C ASN A 282 -8.90 1.43 -10.02
N PRO A 283 -7.56 1.49 -9.95
CA PRO A 283 -6.81 1.78 -8.73
C PRO A 283 -7.22 3.06 -8.02
N LYS A 284 -7.66 4.09 -8.75
CA LYS A 284 -8.05 5.37 -8.14
C LYS A 284 -9.31 5.21 -7.28
N GLN A 285 -10.32 4.50 -7.79
CA GLN A 285 -11.54 4.24 -7.03
C GLN A 285 -11.26 3.34 -5.83
N PHE A 286 -10.45 2.29 -6.02
CA PHE A 286 -10.06 1.39 -4.95
C PHE A 286 -9.27 2.09 -3.83
N LYS A 287 -8.24 2.87 -4.19
CA LYS A 287 -7.45 3.63 -3.20
C LYS A 287 -8.32 4.61 -2.41
N ALA A 288 -9.22 5.34 -3.09
CA ALA A 288 -10.16 6.24 -2.41
C ALA A 288 -11.02 5.51 -1.37
N PHE A 289 -11.53 4.32 -1.69
CA PHE A 289 -12.27 3.49 -0.74
C PHE A 289 -11.37 2.99 0.40
N SER A 290 -10.18 2.50 0.08
CA SER A 290 -9.23 1.98 1.07
C SER A 290 -8.84 3.06 2.08
N ASP A 291 -8.45 4.24 1.62
CA ASP A 291 -8.07 5.39 2.45
C ASP A 291 -9.22 5.86 3.34
N LEU A 292 -10.43 5.89 2.78
CA LEU A 292 -11.63 6.24 3.51
C LEU A 292 -11.96 5.20 4.60
N ARG A 293 -11.84 3.91 4.29
CA ARG A 293 -12.03 2.79 5.24
C ARG A 293 -10.99 2.86 6.38
N ILE A 294 -9.73 3.13 6.06
CA ILE A 294 -8.66 3.32 7.05
C ILE A 294 -8.99 4.49 7.99
N SER A 295 -9.37 5.62 7.41
CA SER A 295 -9.74 6.83 8.15
C SER A 295 -10.97 6.59 9.04
N TYR A 296 -12.00 5.92 8.53
CA TYR A 296 -13.17 5.51 9.30
C TYR A 296 -12.79 4.69 10.54
N PHE A 297 -12.05 3.59 10.38
CA PHE A 297 -11.68 2.74 11.52
C PHE A 297 -10.75 3.43 12.51
N LYS A 298 -9.83 4.27 12.02
CA LYS A 298 -8.94 5.05 12.88
C LYS A 298 -9.76 6.05 13.71
N THR A 299 -10.56 6.90 13.06
CA THR A 299 -11.35 7.95 13.72
C THR A 299 -12.36 7.37 14.69
N CYS A 300 -13.03 6.27 14.36
CA CYS A 300 -13.98 5.64 15.28
C CYS A 300 -13.31 5.01 16.51
N ARG A 301 -12.08 4.51 16.38
CA ARG A 301 -11.29 4.01 17.51
C ARG A 301 -10.90 5.15 18.45
N GLU A 302 -10.39 6.24 17.89
CA GLU A 302 -10.10 7.48 18.63
C GLU A 302 -11.36 8.05 19.31
N ALA A 303 -12.50 8.08 18.61
CA ALA A 303 -13.76 8.53 19.18
C ALA A 303 -14.17 7.68 20.39
N LYS A 304 -14.06 6.36 20.29
CA LYS A 304 -14.36 5.42 21.38
C LYS A 304 -13.45 5.67 22.60
N GLU A 305 -12.16 5.91 22.38
CA GLU A 305 -11.20 6.20 23.45
C GLU A 305 -11.50 7.54 24.15
N VAL A 306 -11.76 8.59 23.38
CA VAL A 306 -12.06 9.93 23.91
C VAL A 306 -13.40 9.94 24.66
N VAL A 307 -14.44 9.30 24.10
CA VAL A 307 -15.75 9.15 24.77
C VAL A 307 -15.62 8.30 26.04
N GLY A 308 -14.87 7.20 25.99
CA GLY A 308 -14.61 6.35 27.15
C GLY A 308 -13.92 7.12 28.28
N THR A 309 -12.91 7.91 27.93
CA THR A 309 -12.20 8.76 28.90
C THR A 309 -13.12 9.82 29.50
N TYR A 310 -13.95 10.47 28.68
CA TYR A 310 -14.94 11.43 29.15
C TYR A 310 -15.91 10.81 30.16
N ASN A 311 -16.48 9.65 29.81
CA ASN A 311 -17.45 8.95 30.67
C ASN A 311 -16.83 8.52 32.00
N ASN A 312 -15.57 8.08 31.99
CA ASN A 312 -14.90 7.62 33.21
C ASN A 312 -14.45 8.78 34.11
N GLN A 313 -13.94 9.86 33.52
CA GLN A 313 -13.27 10.92 34.27
C GLN A 313 -14.17 12.09 34.63
N PHE A 314 -15.17 12.40 33.80
CA PHE A 314 -15.91 13.67 33.90
C PHE A 314 -17.43 13.49 33.99
N ALA A 315 -18.02 12.41 33.47
CA ALA A 315 -19.47 12.24 33.50
C ALA A 315 -20.01 12.15 34.94
N GLY A 316 -21.12 12.85 35.20
CA GLY A 316 -21.77 12.91 36.52
C GLY A 316 -21.04 13.77 37.56
N LYS A 317 -19.90 14.38 37.23
CA LYS A 317 -19.18 15.33 38.09
C LYS A 317 -19.52 16.77 37.74
N THR A 318 -19.23 17.70 38.66
CA THR A 318 -19.38 19.14 38.41
C THR A 318 -18.56 19.55 37.19
N ALA A 319 -19.18 20.32 36.29
CA ALA A 319 -18.52 20.77 35.07
C ALA A 319 -17.35 21.73 35.38
N THR A 320 -16.16 21.35 34.94
CA THR A 320 -14.95 22.20 34.88
C THR A 320 -14.69 22.64 33.44
N GLN A 321 -13.87 23.66 33.23
CA GLN A 321 -13.43 24.08 31.89
C GLN A 321 -12.83 22.89 31.11
N GLU A 322 -11.95 22.13 31.74
CA GLU A 322 -11.36 20.92 31.17
C GLU A 322 -12.43 19.89 30.75
N SER A 323 -13.43 19.65 31.60
CA SER A 323 -14.51 18.71 31.28
C SER A 323 -15.35 19.13 30.07
N LEU A 324 -15.53 20.45 29.88
CA LEU A 324 -16.28 21.02 28.75
C LEU A 324 -15.47 20.92 27.45
N GLU A 325 -14.17 21.21 27.49
CA GLU A 325 -13.25 21.03 26.36
C GLU A 325 -13.19 19.55 25.96
N TYR A 326 -13.08 18.63 26.93
CA TYR A 326 -13.05 17.20 26.67
C TYR A 326 -14.37 16.69 26.07
N ARG A 327 -15.51 17.17 26.58
CA ARG A 327 -16.84 16.89 26.00
C ARG A 327 -16.93 17.36 24.56
N GLY A 328 -16.44 18.56 24.25
CA GLY A 328 -16.42 19.10 22.89
C GLY A 328 -15.61 18.22 21.93
N ARG A 329 -14.39 17.80 22.34
CA ARG A 329 -13.56 16.86 21.56
C ARG A 329 -14.24 15.51 21.35
N ALA A 330 -14.89 14.97 22.39
CA ALA A 330 -15.60 13.70 22.32
C ALA A 330 -16.76 13.77 21.31
N LEU A 331 -17.56 14.83 21.36
CA LEU A 331 -18.65 15.06 20.42
C LEU A 331 -18.16 15.23 18.99
N GLN A 332 -17.11 16.02 18.76
CA GLN A 332 -16.54 16.22 17.43
C GLN A 332 -16.05 14.89 16.84
N LYS A 333 -15.27 14.10 17.60
CA LYS A 333 -14.76 12.81 17.12
C LYS A 333 -15.88 11.81 16.85
N PHE A 334 -16.95 11.83 17.64
CA PHE A 334 -18.12 11.00 17.41
C PHE A 334 -18.83 11.36 16.11
N GLU A 335 -19.04 12.64 15.83
CA GLU A 335 -19.65 13.10 14.58
C GLU A 335 -18.74 12.86 13.36
N ASP A 336 -17.42 13.01 13.51
CA ASP A 336 -16.46 12.64 12.46
C ASP A 336 -16.54 11.14 12.12
N CYS A 337 -16.62 10.26 13.13
CA CYS A 337 -16.81 8.83 12.96
C CYS A 337 -18.12 8.51 12.22
N LYS A 338 -19.24 9.14 12.61
CA LYS A 338 -20.53 8.98 11.92
C LYS A 338 -20.51 9.43 10.46
N ARG A 339 -19.88 10.58 10.19
CA ARG A 339 -19.72 11.10 8.84
C ARG A 339 -18.94 10.12 7.97
N LEU A 340 -17.78 9.67 8.45
CA LEU A 340 -16.95 8.70 7.75
C LEU A 340 -17.67 7.36 7.56
N ALA A 341 -18.45 6.91 8.55
CA ALA A 341 -19.30 5.72 8.40
C ALA A 341 -20.25 5.87 7.22
N THR A 342 -20.94 7.01 7.14
CA THR A 342 -21.88 7.30 6.06
C THR A 342 -21.19 7.31 4.69
N GLU A 343 -20.00 7.92 4.61
CA GLU A 343 -19.21 7.97 3.38
C GLU A 343 -18.74 6.58 2.95
N VAL A 344 -18.20 5.75 3.86
CA VAL A 344 -17.75 4.38 3.54
C VAL A 344 -18.92 3.48 3.14
N LEU A 345 -20.03 3.53 3.89
CA LEU A 345 -21.20 2.69 3.65
C LEU A 345 -21.92 3.04 2.34
N ALA A 346 -21.75 4.27 1.83
CA ALA A 346 -22.25 4.62 0.51
C ALA A 346 -21.66 3.76 -0.61
N HIS A 347 -20.51 3.11 -0.39
CA HIS A 347 -19.92 2.16 -1.35
C HIS A 347 -20.62 0.79 -1.38
N LEU A 348 -21.48 0.48 -0.41
CA LEU A 348 -22.25 -0.77 -0.36
C LEU A 348 -23.65 -0.65 -0.96
N LYS A 349 -24.18 0.56 -1.08
CA LYS A 349 -25.57 0.82 -1.46
C LYS A 349 -25.73 0.91 -2.97
N HIS A 350 -25.76 -0.22 -3.68
CA HIS A 350 -26.30 -0.30 -5.05
C HIS A 350 -26.93 -1.66 -5.30
#